data_AF-I2PXV3-F1
#
_entry.id   AF-I2PXV3-F1
#
_cell.length_a   1.000
_cell.length_b   1.000
_cell.length_c   1.000
_cell.angle_alpha   90.00
_cell.angle_beta   90.00
_cell.angle_gamma   90.00
#
_symmetry.space_group_name_H-M   'P 1'
#
loop_
_entity.id
_entity.type
_entity.pdbx_description
1 polymer ?
#
loop_
_entity_poly.entity_id
_entity_poly.type
_entity_poly.pdbx_seq_one_letter_code
_entity_poly.pdbx_strand_id
1 'polypeptide(L)'
;MTGPGYEAFGLDGDFTAAFLAARRVADLADRDPAAVAPATVTALRTLLARNDHARQTQARILYREAAGVLVTLLAKGPPHLAGPSREALTRALATPGKPRMATAEAVGALPLPGLRGPDVPVPPPVAAPATFAALCGRAGADPTAPARPAGRSLLVPTRRPDTLLVVKRLRQAEDPSALAREAAWMEHCATLPFPEPCHVPTPCRDGEPALFAVPDLPFPLAGLDPAGRCLAYLARTDYFAYPNAAGPQALAGDALAETLGRAAFLFGWLAGQGILHEAAIPLFHNRVQRGRREDGGVYDWRLPGRLDRWLHSSLHPNFGLSGLRDFEHLVALGDRTGTLYRRLGDHLVSLFLVAGSAFRLRDPGLVGTGPDGRPADARHLFDEDLLTGIVGRIHVRYFEGFVGEAGARVPFDPRELARRMVEEMGVDRHMAELLRVDDQEAMTDAAFVEFLTGRGLPPAAAARLRRGQADVELVTGPHLGAFNNRTSLPELNEATAASVAACLAARHHASGGRGAAPDPAGGDHPPRTP
;
A
#
# COMPACT_ATOMS: atom_id res chain seq x y z
N MET A 1 45.23 -15.43 -8.00
CA MET A 1 44.96 -16.04 -6.68
C MET A 1 45.94 -15.41 -5.70
N THR A 2 45.57 -14.81 -4.57
CA THR A 2 44.26 -14.51 -3.97
C THR A 2 44.34 -13.12 -3.36
N GLY A 3 43.44 -12.20 -3.73
CA GLY A 3 43.19 -11.04 -2.88
C GLY A 3 42.57 -11.48 -1.55
N PRO A 4 42.61 -10.67 -0.49
CA PRO A 4 41.97 -11.01 0.78
C PRO A 4 40.51 -11.38 0.53
N GLY A 5 40.17 -12.64 0.81
CA GLY A 5 38.84 -13.19 0.59
C GLY A 5 37.84 -12.72 1.64
N TYR A 6 36.64 -13.31 1.60
CA TYR A 6 35.58 -13.13 2.60
C TYR A 6 36.10 -13.20 4.05
N GLU A 7 36.98 -14.16 4.31
CA GLU A 7 37.65 -14.41 5.60
C GLU A 7 38.62 -13.29 6.01
N ALA A 8 39.37 -12.74 5.06
CA ALA A 8 40.38 -11.72 5.34
C ALA A 8 39.79 -10.31 5.55
N PHE A 9 38.49 -10.12 5.30
CA PHE A 9 37.74 -8.96 5.80
C PHE A 9 37.12 -9.19 7.19
N GLY A 10 37.15 -10.43 7.72
CA GLY A 10 36.51 -10.81 8.98
C GLY A 10 34.98 -10.82 8.92
N LEU A 11 34.40 -11.00 7.72
CA LEU A 11 32.95 -11.02 7.49
C LEU A 11 32.34 -12.43 7.62
N ASP A 12 33.20 -13.44 7.77
CA ASP A 12 32.91 -14.86 8.01
C ASP A 12 32.87 -15.27 9.49
N GLY A 13 33.39 -14.40 10.37
CA GLY A 13 33.52 -14.66 11.80
C GLY A 13 32.18 -14.66 12.55
N ASP A 14 32.24 -14.58 13.88
CA ASP A 14 31.03 -14.40 14.67
C ASP A 14 30.31 -13.07 14.34
N PHE A 15 29.06 -12.95 14.80
CA PHE A 15 28.23 -11.76 14.53
C PHE A 15 28.91 -10.44 14.91
N THR A 16 29.68 -10.41 16.00
CA THR A 16 30.38 -9.20 16.47
C THR A 16 31.54 -8.85 15.54
N ALA A 17 32.34 -9.85 15.16
CA ALA A 17 33.44 -9.68 14.20
C ALA A 17 32.93 -9.17 12.85
N ALA A 18 31.91 -9.83 12.29
CA ALA A 18 31.28 -9.46 11.02
C ALA A 18 30.63 -8.07 11.08
N PHE A 19 30.00 -7.69 12.20
CA PHE A 19 29.40 -6.37 12.38
C PHE A 19 30.44 -5.25 12.45
N LEU A 20 31.53 -5.44 13.20
CA LEU A 20 32.62 -4.46 13.26
C LEU A 20 33.35 -4.35 11.90
N ALA A 21 33.47 -5.45 11.16
CA ALA A 21 33.99 -5.42 9.79
C ALA A 21 33.08 -4.64 8.83
N ALA A 22 31.78 -4.92 8.81
CA ALA A 22 30.81 -4.21 7.98
C ALA A 22 30.78 -2.71 8.30
N ARG A 23 30.85 -2.33 9.59
CA ARG A 23 30.96 -0.92 10.02
C ARG A 23 32.20 -0.22 9.49
N ARG A 24 33.39 -0.82 9.64
CA ARG A 24 34.64 -0.23 9.09
C ARG A 24 34.58 -0.02 7.57
N VAL A 25 33.90 -0.91 6.86
CA VAL A 25 33.69 -0.79 5.40
C VAL A 25 32.67 0.31 5.07
N ALA A 26 31.60 0.48 5.86
CA ALA A 26 30.67 1.60 5.72
C ALA A 26 31.36 2.94 5.96
N ASP A 27 32.11 3.07 7.06
CA ASP A 27 32.90 4.27 7.37
C ASP A 27 33.94 4.59 6.29
N LEU A 28 34.47 3.57 5.58
CA LEU A 28 35.34 3.79 4.42
C LEU A 28 34.54 4.26 3.20
N ALA A 29 33.46 3.55 2.84
CA ALA A 29 32.66 3.86 1.67
C ALA A 29 32.00 5.24 1.73
N ASP A 30 31.62 5.72 2.91
CA ASP A 30 31.02 7.06 3.08
C ASP A 30 32.05 8.19 3.05
N ARG A 31 33.31 7.94 3.46
CA ARG A 31 34.40 8.95 3.47
C ARG A 31 35.18 8.99 2.16
N ASP A 32 35.53 7.82 1.63
CA ASP A 32 36.26 7.64 0.38
C ASP A 32 35.72 6.40 -0.37
N PRO A 33 34.67 6.58 -1.19
CA PRO A 33 34.13 5.51 -2.03
C PRO A 33 35.16 4.91 -3.01
N ALA A 34 36.22 5.65 -3.36
CA ALA A 34 37.22 5.22 -4.34
C ALA A 34 38.27 4.27 -3.75
N ALA A 35 38.50 4.32 -2.43
CA ALA A 35 39.35 3.37 -1.71
C ALA A 35 38.73 1.97 -1.53
N VAL A 36 37.45 1.77 -1.87
CA VAL A 36 36.79 0.46 -1.71
C VAL A 36 37.14 -0.49 -2.86
N ALA A 37 37.78 -1.61 -2.55
CA ALA A 37 38.18 -2.59 -3.56
C ALA A 37 37.02 -3.47 -4.09
N PRO A 38 37.09 -3.98 -5.34
CA PRO A 38 36.14 -4.97 -5.86
C PRO A 38 36.03 -6.27 -5.03
N ALA A 39 37.11 -6.63 -4.32
CA ALA A 39 37.12 -7.74 -3.37
C ALA A 39 36.14 -7.52 -2.21
N THR A 40 36.03 -6.28 -1.72
CA THR A 40 35.10 -5.89 -0.65
C THR A 40 33.65 -6.08 -1.10
N VAL A 41 33.30 -5.64 -2.32
CA VAL A 41 31.97 -5.86 -2.91
C VAL A 41 31.65 -7.36 -3.01
N THR A 42 32.64 -8.17 -3.39
CA THR A 42 32.51 -9.64 -3.46
C THR A 42 32.28 -10.26 -2.08
N ALA A 43 32.96 -9.78 -1.03
CA ALA A 43 32.77 -10.26 0.34
C ALA A 43 31.39 -9.88 0.92
N LEU A 44 30.93 -8.64 0.70
CA LEU A 44 29.60 -8.19 1.10
C LEU A 44 28.48 -8.97 0.39
N ARG A 45 28.64 -9.25 -0.90
CA ARG A 45 27.74 -10.14 -1.67
C ARG A 45 27.63 -11.52 -1.03
N THR A 46 28.75 -12.09 -0.57
CA THR A 46 28.79 -13.39 0.09
C THR A 46 28.08 -13.37 1.45
N LEU A 47 28.32 -12.35 2.28
CA LEU A 47 27.64 -12.17 3.56
C LEU A 47 26.11 -12.14 3.40
N LEU A 48 25.62 -11.34 2.44
CA LEU A 48 24.19 -11.14 2.20
C LEU A 48 23.51 -12.38 1.61
N ALA A 49 24.23 -13.23 0.88
CA ALA A 49 23.65 -14.42 0.23
C ALA A 49 23.49 -15.63 1.17
N ARG A 50 24.16 -15.66 2.33
CA ARG A 50 24.26 -16.88 3.17
C ARG A 50 23.30 -16.92 4.35
N ASN A 51 22.86 -15.77 4.87
CA ASN A 51 21.97 -15.67 6.05
C ASN A 51 22.51 -16.41 7.31
N ASP A 52 23.82 -16.63 7.41
CA ASP A 52 24.46 -17.46 8.46
C ASP A 52 24.15 -16.98 9.90
N HIS A 53 23.84 -15.69 10.09
CA HIS A 53 23.48 -15.11 11.39
C HIS A 53 21.97 -15.06 11.65
N ALA A 54 21.14 -15.79 10.89
CA ALA A 54 19.67 -15.77 11.00
C ALA A 54 19.13 -15.88 12.44
N ARG A 55 19.80 -16.65 13.30
CA ARG A 55 19.41 -16.86 14.71
C ARG A 55 19.68 -15.66 15.62
N GLN A 56 20.60 -14.76 15.27
CA GLN A 56 20.95 -13.60 16.09
C GLN A 56 19.88 -12.50 15.98
N THR A 57 19.35 -12.03 17.10
CA THR A 57 18.28 -11.01 17.14
C THR A 57 18.64 -9.76 16.32
N GLN A 58 19.88 -9.30 16.44
CA GLN A 58 20.39 -8.09 15.79
C GLN A 58 20.93 -8.28 14.35
N ALA A 59 20.87 -9.49 13.76
CA ALA A 59 21.44 -9.74 12.42
C ALA A 59 20.89 -8.85 11.29
N ARG A 60 19.65 -8.33 11.41
CA ARG A 60 19.10 -7.35 10.44
C ARG A 60 19.95 -6.07 10.39
N ILE A 61 20.59 -5.67 11.50
CA ILE A 61 21.47 -4.49 11.56
C ILE A 61 22.73 -4.76 10.73
N LEU A 62 23.44 -5.87 10.97
CA LEU A 62 24.60 -6.30 10.19
C LEU A 62 24.32 -6.33 8.68
N TYR A 63 23.26 -7.00 8.25
CA TYR A 63 22.90 -7.06 6.84
C TYR A 63 22.50 -5.69 6.26
N ARG A 64 21.98 -4.77 7.08
CA ARG A 64 21.63 -3.41 6.64
C ARG A 64 22.86 -2.54 6.47
N GLU A 65 23.85 -2.64 7.35
CA GLU A 65 25.15 -1.99 7.17
C GLU A 65 25.84 -2.50 5.89
N ALA A 66 25.89 -3.82 5.71
CA ALA A 66 26.48 -4.44 4.53
C ALA A 66 25.80 -4.05 3.20
N ALA A 67 24.47 -3.98 3.18
CA ALA A 67 23.73 -3.47 2.03
C ALA A 67 23.86 -1.94 1.86
N GLY A 68 23.97 -1.20 2.96
CA GLY A 68 24.22 0.24 2.99
C GLY A 68 25.50 0.62 2.25
N VAL A 69 26.59 -0.12 2.46
CA VAL A 69 27.84 0.05 1.67
C VAL A 69 27.55 -0.02 0.17
N LEU A 70 26.86 -1.08 -0.28
CA LEU A 70 26.57 -1.29 -1.69
C LEU A 70 25.66 -0.20 -2.27
N VAL A 71 24.77 0.37 -1.46
CA VAL A 71 23.93 1.52 -1.79
C VAL A 71 24.77 2.81 -1.90
N THR A 72 25.68 3.08 -0.97
CA THR A 72 26.64 4.21 -1.07
C THR A 72 27.49 4.08 -2.33
N LEU A 73 28.06 2.90 -2.62
CA LEU A 73 28.84 2.65 -3.84
C LEU A 73 28.01 2.80 -5.11
N LEU A 74 26.73 2.44 -5.09
CA LEU A 74 25.83 2.62 -6.24
C LEU A 74 25.44 4.09 -6.47
N ALA A 75 25.38 4.91 -5.41
CA ALA A 75 24.97 6.31 -5.48
C ALA A 75 26.15 7.30 -5.65
N LYS A 76 27.34 6.97 -5.14
CA LYS A 76 28.52 7.87 -5.06
C LYS A 76 29.85 7.19 -5.41
N GLY A 77 29.86 5.89 -5.65
CA GLY A 77 31.09 5.13 -5.86
C GLY A 77 31.65 5.19 -7.29
N PRO A 78 32.87 4.69 -7.50
CA PRO A 78 33.46 4.54 -8.83
C PRO A 78 32.55 3.76 -9.80
N PRO A 79 32.43 4.18 -11.08
CA PRO A 79 31.54 3.54 -12.05
C PRO A 79 31.74 2.02 -12.20
N HIS A 80 32.98 1.54 -12.06
CA HIS A 80 33.32 0.12 -12.17
C HIS A 80 32.77 -0.74 -11.00
N LEU A 81 32.41 -0.14 -9.86
CA LEU A 81 31.79 -0.84 -8.73
C LEU A 81 30.26 -0.83 -8.77
N ALA A 82 29.64 0.06 -9.55
CA ALA A 82 28.18 0.21 -9.59
C ALA A 82 27.48 -1.06 -10.11
N GLY A 83 28.00 -1.68 -11.17
CA GLY A 83 27.49 -2.94 -11.72
C GLY A 83 27.57 -4.11 -10.72
N PRO A 84 28.76 -4.44 -10.19
CA PRO A 84 28.91 -5.48 -9.16
C PRO A 84 28.09 -5.22 -7.88
N SER A 85 27.98 -3.96 -7.44
CA SER A 85 27.17 -3.61 -6.26
C SER A 85 25.68 -3.83 -6.49
N ARG A 86 25.18 -3.48 -7.69
CA ARG A 86 23.80 -3.78 -8.11
C ARG A 86 23.53 -5.27 -8.16
N GLU A 87 24.43 -6.06 -8.77
CA GLU A 87 24.30 -7.52 -8.83
C GLU A 87 24.25 -8.14 -7.42
N ALA A 88 25.09 -7.65 -6.50
CA ALA A 88 25.10 -8.07 -5.11
C ALA A 88 23.78 -7.76 -4.39
N LEU A 89 23.25 -6.54 -4.55
CA LEU A 89 21.94 -6.13 -4.02
C LEU A 89 20.80 -6.99 -4.60
N THR A 90 20.78 -7.25 -5.91
CA THR A 90 19.77 -8.11 -6.55
C THR A 90 19.79 -9.55 -5.99
N ARG A 91 20.98 -10.15 -5.82
CA ARG A 91 21.13 -11.48 -5.20
C ARG A 91 20.69 -11.48 -3.73
N ALA A 92 20.96 -10.41 -3.00
CA ALA A 92 20.55 -10.26 -1.60
C ALA A 92 19.03 -10.12 -1.44
N LEU A 93 18.35 -9.37 -2.33
CA LEU A 93 16.88 -9.32 -2.38
C LEU A 93 16.24 -10.69 -2.66
N ALA A 94 16.89 -11.53 -3.48
CA ALA A 94 16.43 -12.90 -3.71
C ALA A 94 16.57 -13.81 -2.48
N THR A 95 17.44 -13.48 -1.51
CA THR A 95 17.78 -14.32 -0.35
C THR A 95 16.80 -14.13 0.82
N PRO A 96 15.90 -15.09 1.13
CA PRO A 96 14.82 -14.90 2.11
C PRO A 96 15.28 -14.54 3.53
N GLY A 97 14.37 -13.94 4.30
CA GLY A 97 14.58 -13.57 5.69
C GLY A 97 15.30 -12.24 5.89
N LYS A 98 16.20 -12.21 6.87
CA LYS A 98 16.86 -10.98 7.34
C LYS A 98 17.70 -10.27 6.27
N PRO A 99 18.43 -10.94 5.35
CA PRO A 99 19.16 -10.27 4.29
C PRO A 99 18.25 -9.50 3.34
N ARG A 100 17.23 -10.14 2.73
CA ARG A 100 16.23 -9.48 1.88
C ARG A 100 15.62 -8.25 2.55
N MET A 101 15.13 -8.37 3.78
CA MET A 101 14.51 -7.24 4.49
C MET A 101 15.49 -6.10 4.76
N ALA A 102 16.73 -6.41 5.14
CA ALA A 102 17.76 -5.41 5.41
C ALA A 102 18.27 -4.72 4.14
N THR A 103 18.43 -5.49 3.05
CA THR A 103 18.77 -4.97 1.72
C THR A 103 17.65 -4.10 1.18
N ALA A 104 16.39 -4.51 1.31
CA ALA A 104 15.26 -3.71 0.85
C ALA A 104 15.16 -2.37 1.59
N GLU A 105 15.36 -2.38 2.92
CA GLU A 105 15.42 -1.16 3.74
C GLU A 105 16.56 -0.22 3.30
N ALA A 106 17.76 -0.75 3.04
CA ALA A 106 18.89 0.04 2.56
C ALA A 106 18.66 0.62 1.15
N VAL A 107 18.15 -0.19 0.22
CA VAL A 107 17.79 0.23 -1.15
C VAL A 107 16.65 1.27 -1.13
N GLY A 108 15.78 1.21 -0.12
CA GLY A 108 14.74 2.23 0.15
C GLY A 108 15.28 3.64 0.39
N ALA A 109 16.58 3.79 0.69
CA ALA A 109 17.25 5.07 0.88
C ALA A 109 17.98 5.61 -0.38
N LEU A 110 17.89 4.92 -1.53
CA LEU A 110 18.45 5.44 -2.78
C LEU A 110 17.82 6.80 -3.16
N PRO A 111 18.62 7.79 -3.58
CA PRO A 111 18.09 9.04 -4.10
C PRO A 111 17.35 8.77 -5.42
N LEU A 112 16.27 9.51 -5.69
CA LEU A 112 15.60 9.51 -6.99
C LEU A 112 15.53 10.95 -7.51
N PRO A 113 16.61 11.47 -8.14
CA PRO A 113 16.66 12.83 -8.63
C PRO A 113 15.51 13.13 -9.61
N GLY A 114 14.88 14.28 -9.45
CA GLY A 114 13.77 14.74 -10.29
C GLY A 114 12.40 14.11 -10.00
N LEU A 115 12.29 13.13 -9.09
CA LEU A 115 10.98 12.58 -8.70
C LEU A 115 10.30 13.50 -7.66
N ARG A 116 9.34 14.31 -8.13
CA ARG A 116 8.52 15.20 -7.32
C ARG A 116 7.07 15.14 -7.83
N GLY A 117 6.11 15.22 -6.91
CA GLY A 117 4.68 15.29 -7.27
C GLY A 117 4.24 16.67 -7.80
N PRO A 118 3.09 16.73 -8.46
CA PRO A 118 2.49 17.98 -8.93
C PRO A 118 2.05 18.87 -7.76
N ASP A 119 1.96 20.17 -7.98
CA ASP A 119 1.16 21.04 -7.11
C ASP A 119 -0.30 20.98 -7.56
N VAL A 120 -1.21 20.66 -6.64
CA VAL A 120 -2.65 20.49 -6.91
C VAL A 120 -3.40 21.45 -6.00
N PRO A 121 -3.86 22.61 -6.53
CA PRO A 121 -4.53 23.61 -5.71
C PRO A 121 -5.88 23.08 -5.23
N VAL A 122 -6.02 22.96 -3.91
CA VAL A 122 -7.30 22.59 -3.28
C VAL A 122 -8.14 23.85 -3.10
N PRO A 123 -9.34 23.93 -3.71
CA PRO A 123 -10.19 25.11 -3.55
C PRO A 123 -10.69 25.25 -2.10
N PRO A 124 -11.06 26.47 -1.65
CA PRO A 124 -11.70 26.66 -0.36
C PRO A 124 -12.93 25.74 -0.22
N PRO A 125 -13.13 25.05 0.91
CA PRO A 125 -14.19 24.05 1.04
C PRO A 125 -15.55 24.71 1.37
N VAL A 126 -15.94 25.67 0.55
CA VAL A 126 -17.21 26.40 0.61
C VAL A 126 -18.27 25.58 -0.13
N ALA A 127 -19.40 25.36 0.53
CA ALA A 127 -20.51 24.59 -0.01
C ALA A 127 -21.63 25.53 -0.50
N ALA A 128 -22.02 25.42 -1.77
CA ALA A 128 -23.15 26.14 -2.33
C ALA A 128 -24.49 25.50 -1.91
N PRO A 129 -25.49 26.28 -1.48
CA PRO A 129 -26.84 25.74 -1.24
C PRO A 129 -27.42 25.11 -2.51
N ALA A 130 -27.95 23.90 -2.41
CA ALA A 130 -28.66 23.23 -3.50
C ALA A 130 -29.74 22.28 -2.95
N THR A 131 -30.70 21.91 -3.80
CA THR A 131 -31.64 20.83 -3.52
C THR A 131 -31.19 19.53 -4.19
N PHE A 132 -31.65 18.39 -3.70
CA PHE A 132 -31.37 17.10 -4.33
C PHE A 132 -31.92 17.05 -5.77
N ALA A 133 -33.07 17.66 -6.01
CA ALA A 133 -33.65 17.81 -7.35
C ALA A 133 -32.75 18.65 -8.29
N ALA A 134 -32.13 19.73 -7.79
CA ALA A 134 -31.21 20.54 -8.57
C ALA A 134 -29.92 19.76 -8.92
N LEU A 135 -29.37 18.97 -7.99
CA LEU A 135 -28.23 18.09 -8.29
C LEU A 135 -28.58 17.03 -9.35
N CYS A 136 -29.76 16.39 -9.23
CA CYS A 136 -30.22 15.43 -10.24
C CYS A 136 -30.38 16.09 -11.61
N GLY A 137 -30.98 17.29 -11.66
CA GLY A 137 -31.12 18.08 -12.89
C GLY A 137 -29.77 18.36 -13.57
N ARG A 138 -28.77 18.85 -12.82
CA ARG A 138 -27.40 19.08 -13.31
C ARG A 138 -26.73 17.82 -13.85
N ALA A 139 -26.97 16.67 -13.22
CA ALA A 139 -26.39 15.38 -13.61
C ALA A 139 -27.14 14.67 -14.75
N GLY A 140 -28.29 15.19 -15.19
CA GLY A 140 -29.19 14.48 -16.09
C GLY A 140 -29.80 13.21 -15.48
N ALA A 141 -29.99 13.19 -14.15
CA ALA A 141 -30.67 12.14 -13.40
C ALA A 141 -32.13 12.53 -13.11
N ASP A 142 -32.96 11.54 -12.84
CA ASP A 142 -34.32 11.73 -12.33
C ASP A 142 -34.29 11.69 -10.79
N PRO A 143 -34.75 12.72 -10.06
CA PRO A 143 -34.77 12.71 -8.60
C PRO A 143 -35.72 11.66 -7.99
N THR A 144 -36.60 11.06 -8.80
CA THR A 144 -37.48 9.95 -8.40
C THR A 144 -36.88 8.57 -8.72
N ALA A 145 -35.73 8.50 -9.40
CA ALA A 145 -35.05 7.24 -9.70
C ALA A 145 -34.64 6.52 -8.40
N PRO A 146 -34.59 5.17 -8.39
CA PRO A 146 -34.23 4.38 -7.21
C PRO A 146 -32.74 4.59 -6.87
N ALA A 147 -32.48 5.55 -5.98
CA ALA A 147 -31.15 5.82 -5.48
C ALA A 147 -30.70 4.76 -4.47
N ARG A 148 -29.43 4.36 -4.50
CA ARG A 148 -28.86 3.30 -3.67
C ARG A 148 -27.73 3.84 -2.79
N PRO A 149 -27.73 3.59 -1.47
CA PRO A 149 -26.59 3.94 -0.62
C PRO A 149 -25.36 3.05 -0.91
N ALA A 150 -24.17 3.64 -0.80
CA ALA A 150 -22.89 2.95 -0.88
C ALA A 150 -21.90 3.62 0.11
N GLY A 151 -21.83 3.09 1.33
CA GLY A 151 -21.14 3.76 2.44
C GLY A 151 -21.76 5.13 2.73
N ARG A 152 -20.94 6.19 2.72
CA ARG A 152 -21.42 7.58 2.86
C ARG A 152 -22.00 8.18 1.58
N SER A 153 -21.80 7.53 0.44
CA SER A 153 -22.29 8.00 -0.86
C SER A 153 -23.73 7.56 -1.12
N LEU A 154 -24.45 8.37 -1.88
CA LEU A 154 -25.71 8.00 -2.53
C LEU A 154 -25.47 7.88 -4.04
N LEU A 155 -25.92 6.79 -4.65
CA LEU A 155 -25.76 6.52 -6.09
C LEU A 155 -27.12 6.67 -6.77
N VAL A 156 -27.22 7.52 -7.78
CA VAL A 156 -28.46 7.78 -8.54
C VAL A 156 -28.21 7.47 -10.02
N PRO A 157 -29.01 6.60 -10.66
CA PRO A 157 -28.93 6.40 -12.10
C PRO A 157 -29.17 7.70 -12.88
N THR A 158 -28.33 7.99 -13.87
CA THR A 158 -28.62 9.08 -14.83
C THR A 158 -29.42 8.57 -16.02
N ARG A 159 -29.89 9.48 -16.89
CA ARG A 159 -30.48 9.13 -18.20
C ARG A 159 -29.49 8.43 -19.14
N ARG A 160 -28.18 8.45 -18.86
CA ARG A 160 -27.17 7.64 -19.55
C ARG A 160 -26.98 6.32 -18.80
N PRO A 161 -27.28 5.15 -19.41
CA PRO A 161 -27.28 3.86 -18.70
C PRO A 161 -25.94 3.45 -18.07
N ASP A 162 -24.84 3.98 -18.58
CA ASP A 162 -23.47 3.71 -18.12
C ASP A 162 -22.99 4.67 -17.02
N THR A 163 -23.77 5.70 -16.68
CA THR A 163 -23.34 6.81 -15.82
C THR A 163 -24.24 6.96 -14.60
N LEU A 164 -23.61 7.12 -13.43
CA LEU A 164 -24.22 7.41 -12.13
C LEU A 164 -23.89 8.84 -11.70
N LEU A 165 -24.87 9.52 -11.09
CA LEU A 165 -24.61 10.61 -10.16
C LEU A 165 -24.24 10.00 -8.81
N VAL A 166 -23.13 10.44 -8.25
CA VAL A 166 -22.65 10.07 -6.91
C VAL A 166 -22.69 11.31 -6.04
N VAL A 167 -23.43 11.24 -4.93
CA VAL A 167 -23.44 12.29 -3.89
C VAL A 167 -22.70 11.76 -2.67
N LYS A 168 -21.41 12.12 -2.53
CA LYS A 168 -20.53 11.70 -1.44
C LYS A 168 -20.66 12.69 -0.27
N ARG A 169 -21.32 12.25 0.79
CA ARG A 169 -21.71 13.09 1.94
C ARG A 169 -20.61 13.16 3.00
N LEU A 170 -20.42 14.33 3.57
CA LEU A 170 -19.48 14.56 4.67
C LEU A 170 -19.97 13.87 5.95
N ARG A 171 -19.06 13.28 6.73
CA ARG A 171 -19.39 12.75 8.06
C ARG A 171 -19.43 13.87 9.11
N GLN A 172 -20.15 13.63 10.20
CA GLN A 172 -20.10 14.52 11.36
C GLN A 172 -18.67 14.62 11.90
N ALA A 173 -18.23 15.85 12.20
CA ALA A 173 -16.87 16.19 12.66
C ALA A 173 -15.72 15.89 11.67
N GLU A 174 -16.02 15.56 10.41
CA GLU A 174 -15.01 15.46 9.35
C GLU A 174 -14.68 16.84 8.75
N ASP A 175 -13.42 17.04 8.34
CA ASP A 175 -12.99 18.26 7.67
C ASP A 175 -13.53 18.31 6.22
N PRO A 176 -14.35 19.32 5.85
CA PRO A 176 -14.79 19.56 4.47
C PRO A 176 -13.66 19.65 3.44
N SER A 177 -12.42 19.98 3.84
CA SER A 177 -11.27 20.06 2.92
C SER A 177 -10.95 18.74 2.24
N ALA A 178 -11.33 17.59 2.82
CA ALA A 178 -11.14 16.27 2.21
C ALA A 178 -11.95 16.12 0.91
N LEU A 179 -13.23 16.55 0.92
CA LEU A 179 -14.10 16.51 -0.27
C LEU A 179 -13.67 17.53 -1.32
N ALA A 180 -13.20 18.72 -0.92
CA ALA A 180 -12.66 19.71 -1.86
C ALA A 180 -11.37 19.21 -2.54
N ARG A 181 -10.51 18.52 -1.78
CA ARG A 181 -9.29 17.88 -2.28
C ARG A 181 -9.58 16.74 -3.25
N GLU A 182 -10.61 15.93 -2.98
CA GLU A 182 -11.07 14.89 -3.90
C GLU A 182 -11.46 15.47 -5.26
N ALA A 183 -12.23 16.56 -5.28
CA ALA A 183 -12.61 17.23 -6.53
C ALA A 183 -11.39 17.78 -7.29
N ALA A 184 -10.44 18.40 -6.59
CA ALA A 184 -9.20 18.90 -7.18
C ALA A 184 -8.34 17.77 -7.78
N TRP A 185 -8.25 16.62 -7.11
CA TRP A 185 -7.54 15.46 -7.64
C TRP A 185 -8.26 14.80 -8.81
N MET A 186 -9.59 14.72 -8.81
CA MET A 186 -10.37 14.27 -9.97
C MET A 186 -10.08 15.17 -11.19
N GLU A 187 -10.07 16.49 -11.02
CA GLU A 187 -9.79 17.43 -12.10
C GLU A 187 -8.34 17.35 -12.60
N HIS A 188 -7.37 17.31 -11.67
CA HIS A 188 -5.97 17.11 -12.04
C HIS A 188 -5.77 15.81 -12.82
N CYS A 189 -6.30 14.69 -12.29
CA CYS A 189 -6.17 13.38 -12.94
C CYS A 189 -6.91 13.30 -14.28
N ALA A 190 -8.01 14.03 -14.48
CA ALA A 190 -8.70 14.09 -15.78
C ALA A 190 -7.84 14.73 -16.89
N THR A 191 -6.77 15.46 -16.55
CA THR A 191 -5.79 15.98 -17.52
C THR A 191 -4.64 15.02 -17.81
N LEU A 192 -4.50 13.93 -17.04
CA LEU A 192 -3.37 13.01 -17.14
C LEU A 192 -3.54 12.00 -18.29
N PRO A 193 -2.51 11.76 -19.12
CA PRO A 193 -2.55 10.79 -20.20
C PRO A 193 -2.29 9.38 -19.64
N PHE A 194 -3.29 8.80 -18.96
CA PHE A 194 -3.21 7.44 -18.42
C PHE A 194 -2.88 6.42 -19.52
N PRO A 195 -1.76 5.66 -19.42
CA PRO A 195 -1.37 4.69 -20.45
C PRO A 195 -2.26 3.43 -20.50
N GLU A 196 -3.07 3.23 -19.46
CA GLU A 196 -3.98 2.10 -19.26
C GLU A 196 -5.38 2.65 -18.96
N PRO A 197 -6.48 1.93 -19.30
CA PRO A 197 -7.83 2.38 -19.02
C PRO A 197 -8.07 2.70 -17.53
N CYS A 198 -8.22 3.99 -17.23
CA CYS A 198 -8.54 4.50 -15.91
C CYS A 198 -9.64 5.58 -16.01
N HIS A 199 -10.82 5.26 -15.50
CA HIS A 199 -11.92 6.20 -15.40
C HIS A 199 -11.71 7.13 -14.21
N VAL A 200 -11.51 8.41 -14.50
CA VAL A 200 -11.54 9.49 -13.50
C VAL A 200 -12.97 10.04 -13.44
N PRO A 201 -13.61 10.08 -12.25
CA PRO A 201 -14.92 10.72 -12.08
C PRO A 201 -14.88 12.22 -12.38
N THR A 202 -16.01 12.80 -12.78
CA THR A 202 -16.11 14.23 -13.11
C THR A 202 -16.93 14.97 -12.06
N PRO A 203 -16.35 15.89 -11.28
CA PRO A 203 -17.10 16.72 -10.34
C PRO A 203 -18.24 17.48 -11.03
N CYS A 204 -19.42 17.52 -10.41
CA CYS A 204 -20.49 18.40 -10.83
C CYS A 204 -20.15 19.81 -10.33
N ARG A 205 -19.84 20.74 -11.24
CA ARG A 205 -19.58 22.15 -10.90
C ARG A 205 -20.63 23.09 -11.47
N ASP A 206 -20.76 24.24 -10.81
CA ASP A 206 -21.56 25.40 -11.24
C ASP A 206 -20.84 26.67 -10.74
N GLY A 207 -19.83 27.10 -11.49
CA GLY A 207 -18.84 28.10 -11.05
C GLY A 207 -17.79 27.55 -10.09
N GLU A 208 -17.31 28.40 -9.18
CA GLU A 208 -16.20 28.15 -8.25
C GLU A 208 -16.42 27.07 -7.16
N PRO A 209 -17.60 26.94 -6.50
CA PRO A 209 -17.71 26.01 -5.37
C PRO A 209 -17.79 24.56 -5.84
N ALA A 210 -16.83 23.75 -5.42
CA ALA A 210 -16.79 22.31 -5.69
C ALA A 210 -17.72 21.47 -4.78
N LEU A 211 -18.28 22.07 -3.73
CA LEU A 211 -19.13 21.40 -2.73
C LEU A 211 -20.54 21.97 -2.73
N PHE A 212 -21.49 21.16 -2.27
CA PHE A 212 -22.91 21.53 -2.11
C PHE A 212 -23.38 21.28 -0.68
N ALA A 213 -24.33 22.09 -0.21
CA ALA A 213 -25.06 21.88 1.04
C ALA A 213 -26.52 21.53 0.69
N VAL A 214 -26.88 20.27 0.93
CA VAL A 214 -28.12 19.65 0.42
C VAL A 214 -28.86 18.94 1.56
N PRO A 215 -29.70 19.65 2.33
CA PRO A 215 -30.37 19.11 3.51
C PRO A 215 -31.54 18.18 3.17
N ASP A 216 -32.03 18.19 1.93
CA ASP A 216 -33.16 17.40 1.42
C ASP A 216 -32.74 16.05 0.78
N LEU A 217 -31.51 15.58 1.04
CA LEU A 217 -31.03 14.31 0.50
C LEU A 217 -31.86 13.11 1.01
N PRO A 218 -32.34 12.22 0.12
CA PRO A 218 -33.04 11.02 0.53
C PRO A 218 -32.08 10.05 1.23
N PHE A 219 -32.66 9.14 2.03
CA PHE A 219 -31.95 8.17 2.87
C PHE A 219 -31.09 8.82 3.97
N PRO A 220 -31.70 9.25 5.09
CA PRO A 220 -30.95 9.69 6.26
C PRO A 220 -30.05 8.57 6.78
N LEU A 221 -28.77 8.87 7.00
CA LEU A 221 -27.83 7.99 7.67
C LEU A 221 -27.32 8.69 8.93
N ALA A 222 -27.19 7.94 10.02
CA ALA A 222 -26.60 8.46 11.26
C ALA A 222 -25.12 8.83 11.06
N GLY A 223 -24.64 9.84 11.80
CA GLY A 223 -23.24 10.28 11.76
C GLY A 223 -22.82 11.06 10.51
N LEU A 224 -23.77 11.57 9.72
CA LEU A 224 -23.50 12.52 8.64
C LEU A 224 -23.59 13.97 9.11
N ASP A 225 -22.98 14.87 8.35
CA ASP A 225 -23.04 16.32 8.59
C ASP A 225 -24.48 16.86 8.48
N PRO A 226 -25.03 17.52 9.52
CA PRO A 226 -26.43 17.97 9.52
C PRO A 226 -26.72 19.12 8.54
N ALA A 227 -25.69 19.83 8.07
CA ALA A 227 -25.83 20.82 7.00
C ALA A 227 -25.90 20.18 5.59
N GLY A 228 -25.84 18.85 5.49
CA GLY A 228 -25.94 18.12 4.22
C GLY A 228 -24.76 18.39 3.27
N ARG A 229 -23.57 18.72 3.78
CA ARG A 229 -22.41 19.00 2.92
C ARG A 229 -21.98 17.75 2.15
N CYS A 230 -21.79 17.89 0.85
CA CYS A 230 -21.41 16.80 -0.05
C CYS A 230 -20.62 17.28 -1.26
N LEU A 231 -19.82 16.36 -1.83
CA LEU A 231 -19.33 16.44 -3.20
C LEU A 231 -20.30 15.68 -4.10
N ALA A 232 -20.72 16.28 -5.21
CA ALA A 232 -21.47 15.60 -6.26
C ALA A 232 -20.56 15.37 -7.47
N TYR A 233 -20.56 14.16 -8.03
CA TYR A 233 -19.77 13.84 -9.23
C TYR A 233 -20.46 12.79 -10.11
N LEU A 234 -20.08 12.76 -11.38
CA LEU A 234 -20.46 11.73 -12.34
C LEU A 234 -19.39 10.64 -12.37
N ALA A 235 -19.81 9.38 -12.29
CA ALA A 235 -18.94 8.21 -12.45
C ALA A 235 -19.60 7.13 -13.30
N ARG A 236 -18.80 6.29 -13.96
CA ARG A 236 -19.31 5.10 -14.64
C ARG A 236 -19.91 4.09 -13.66
N THR A 237 -20.86 3.27 -14.11
CA THR A 237 -21.48 2.21 -13.29
C THR A 237 -20.46 1.19 -12.76
N ASP A 238 -19.43 0.85 -13.56
CA ASP A 238 -18.35 -0.06 -13.18
C ASP A 238 -17.29 0.55 -12.24
N TYR A 239 -17.39 1.85 -11.93
CA TYR A 239 -16.61 2.48 -10.85
C TYR A 239 -16.94 1.90 -9.45
N PHE A 240 -18.02 1.13 -9.31
CA PHE A 240 -18.35 0.42 -8.07
C PHE A 240 -18.20 -1.11 -8.19
N ALA A 241 -17.58 -1.61 -9.26
CA ALA A 241 -17.25 -3.02 -9.45
C ALA A 241 -15.85 -3.33 -8.87
N TYR A 242 -15.84 -3.96 -7.70
CA TYR A 242 -14.63 -4.38 -6.98
C TYR A 242 -14.04 -5.67 -7.60
N PRO A 243 -12.71 -5.85 -7.63
CA PRO A 243 -12.09 -7.04 -8.23
C PRO A 243 -12.36 -8.33 -7.42
N ASN A 244 -12.71 -8.17 -6.15
CA ASN A 244 -13.01 -9.22 -5.19
C ASN A 244 -14.51 -9.28 -4.82
N ALA A 245 -15.39 -8.79 -5.70
CA ALA A 245 -16.83 -8.93 -5.53
C ALA A 245 -17.24 -10.43 -5.48
N ALA A 246 -18.33 -10.73 -4.77
CA ALA A 246 -18.87 -12.07 -4.61
C ALA A 246 -20.01 -12.37 -5.59
N GLY A 247 -20.35 -13.65 -5.74
CA GLY A 247 -21.53 -14.09 -6.50
C GLY A 247 -21.47 -13.72 -7.99
N PRO A 248 -22.58 -13.29 -8.63
CA PRO A 248 -22.63 -13.01 -10.08
C PRO A 248 -21.70 -11.91 -10.58
N GLN A 249 -21.09 -11.12 -9.69
CA GLN A 249 -20.14 -10.05 -10.01
C GLN A 249 -18.68 -10.46 -9.82
N ALA A 250 -18.42 -11.70 -9.39
CA ALA A 250 -17.07 -12.19 -9.14
C ALA A 250 -16.25 -12.29 -10.44
N LEU A 251 -15.04 -11.72 -10.42
CA LEU A 251 -14.06 -11.92 -11.49
C LEU A 251 -13.34 -13.26 -11.31
N ALA A 252 -13.06 -13.94 -12.41
CA ALA A 252 -12.34 -15.22 -12.44
C ALA A 252 -11.31 -15.23 -13.58
N GLY A 253 -10.32 -16.12 -13.46
CA GLY A 253 -9.27 -16.32 -14.46
C GLY A 253 -8.58 -15.01 -14.86
N ASP A 254 -8.39 -14.84 -16.17
CA ASP A 254 -7.70 -13.69 -16.75
C ASP A 254 -8.35 -12.36 -16.40
N ALA A 255 -9.69 -12.26 -16.29
CA ALA A 255 -10.35 -10.98 -15.97
C ALA A 255 -9.95 -10.42 -14.59
N LEU A 256 -9.70 -11.30 -13.62
CA LEU A 256 -9.17 -10.94 -12.31
C LEU A 256 -7.70 -10.50 -12.41
N ALA A 257 -6.88 -11.27 -13.13
CA ALA A 257 -5.46 -10.98 -13.33
C ALA A 257 -5.21 -9.69 -14.12
N GLU A 258 -6.00 -9.41 -15.16
CA GLU A 258 -6.02 -8.16 -15.91
C GLU A 258 -6.38 -6.97 -15.02
N THR A 259 -7.43 -7.09 -14.20
CA THR A 259 -7.89 -5.99 -13.35
C THR A 259 -6.88 -5.65 -12.26
N LEU A 260 -6.30 -6.66 -11.60
CA LEU A 260 -5.25 -6.47 -10.60
C LEU A 260 -3.93 -5.99 -11.22
N GLY A 261 -3.56 -6.51 -12.39
CA GLY A 261 -2.38 -6.06 -13.14
C GLY A 261 -2.50 -4.62 -13.65
N ARG A 262 -3.69 -4.20 -14.08
CA ARG A 262 -3.97 -2.82 -14.48
C ARG A 262 -3.95 -1.89 -13.27
N ALA A 263 -4.57 -2.25 -12.15
CA ALA A 263 -4.48 -1.47 -10.91
C ALA A 263 -3.03 -1.32 -10.43
N ALA A 264 -2.23 -2.41 -10.46
CA ALA A 264 -0.82 -2.39 -10.13
C ALA A 264 -0.02 -1.43 -11.03
N PHE A 265 -0.23 -1.49 -12.35
CA PHE A 265 0.37 -0.55 -13.31
C PHE A 265 0.00 0.90 -13.00
N LEU A 266 -1.28 1.19 -12.77
CA LEU A 266 -1.76 2.56 -12.52
C LEU A 266 -1.19 3.15 -11.21
N PHE A 267 -1.12 2.36 -10.13
CA PHE A 267 -0.45 2.79 -8.90
C PHE A 267 1.05 3.02 -9.09
N GLY A 268 1.72 2.13 -9.82
CA GLY A 268 3.13 2.29 -10.17
C GLY A 268 3.36 3.57 -10.98
N TRP A 269 2.55 3.78 -12.03
CA TRP A 269 2.66 4.91 -12.94
C TRP A 269 2.44 6.26 -12.24
N LEU A 270 1.38 6.40 -11.45
CA LEU A 270 1.18 7.61 -10.62
C LEU A 270 2.36 7.83 -9.66
N ALA A 271 2.84 6.78 -9.00
CA ALA A 271 3.99 6.88 -8.09
C ALA A 271 5.29 7.28 -8.83
N GLY A 272 5.44 6.88 -10.10
CA GLY A 272 6.54 7.28 -10.98
C GLY A 272 6.46 8.76 -11.41
N GLN A 273 5.28 9.38 -11.33
CA GLN A 273 5.02 10.83 -11.49
C GLN A 273 4.98 11.57 -10.13
N GLY A 274 5.34 10.90 -9.02
CA GLY A 274 5.29 11.50 -7.68
C GLY A 274 3.88 11.68 -7.11
N ILE A 275 2.86 10.99 -7.62
CA ILE A 275 1.50 10.96 -7.06
C ILE A 275 1.32 9.62 -6.33
N LEU A 276 1.00 9.65 -5.02
CA LEU A 276 0.88 8.45 -4.18
C LEU A 276 -0.54 8.27 -3.66
N HIS A 277 -0.98 7.03 -3.52
CA HIS A 277 -2.33 6.70 -3.02
C HIS A 277 -2.26 6.11 -1.61
N GLU A 278 -2.62 6.90 -0.60
CA GLU A 278 -2.29 6.59 0.79
C GLU A 278 -3.15 5.49 1.44
N ALA A 279 -4.26 5.10 0.81
CA ALA A 279 -5.21 4.11 1.32
C ALA A 279 -5.77 3.19 0.22
N ALA A 280 -4.90 2.46 -0.51
CA ALA A 280 -5.33 1.51 -1.55
C ALA A 280 -6.31 0.46 -1.00
N ILE A 281 -6.04 -0.05 0.20
CA ILE A 281 -7.05 -0.55 1.16
C ILE A 281 -6.76 0.02 2.57
N PRO A 282 -7.73 0.09 3.49
CA PRO A 282 -7.50 0.57 4.86
C PRO A 282 -6.84 -0.49 5.77
N LEU A 283 -5.51 -0.40 5.96
CA LEU A 283 -4.68 -1.36 6.71
C LEU A 283 -4.44 -0.96 8.18
N PHE A 284 -4.52 -1.91 9.12
CA PHE A 284 -4.30 -1.67 10.56
C PHE A 284 -3.51 -2.79 11.27
N HIS A 285 -2.74 -2.41 12.30
CA HIS A 285 -2.15 -3.32 13.30
C HIS A 285 -3.09 -3.59 14.48
N ASN A 286 -3.89 -2.61 14.90
CA ASN A 286 -4.92 -2.77 15.92
C ASN A 286 -6.05 -1.75 15.70
N ARG A 287 -7.28 -2.22 15.48
CA ARG A 287 -8.46 -1.36 15.30
C ARG A 287 -9.10 -0.87 16.62
N VAL A 288 -8.75 -1.48 17.75
CA VAL A 288 -9.24 -1.12 19.10
C VAL A 288 -8.41 0.01 19.72
N GLN A 289 -7.09 -0.06 19.59
CA GLN A 289 -6.16 0.81 20.30
C GLN A 289 -5.72 2.06 19.51
N ARG A 290 -6.53 2.51 18.54
CA ARG A 290 -6.16 3.63 17.64
C ARG A 290 -5.77 4.92 18.37
N GLY A 291 -6.42 5.21 19.49
CA GLY A 291 -6.13 6.41 20.32
C GLY A 291 -4.90 6.30 21.23
N ARG A 292 -4.21 5.15 21.29
CA ARG A 292 -3.04 4.91 22.17
C ARG A 292 -1.69 4.92 21.45
N ARG A 293 -1.66 5.03 20.12
CA ARG A 293 -0.43 4.98 19.33
C ARG A 293 -0.27 6.22 18.46
N GLU A 294 0.95 6.71 18.36
CA GLU A 294 1.32 7.81 17.46
C GLU A 294 1.04 7.50 15.98
N ASP A 295 0.98 6.21 15.60
CA ASP A 295 0.65 5.72 14.27
C ASP A 295 -0.86 5.56 13.99
N GLY A 296 -1.74 5.90 14.95
CA GLY A 296 -3.19 5.72 14.82
C GLY A 296 -3.65 4.26 14.66
N GLY A 297 -2.78 3.29 14.92
CA GLY A 297 -2.99 1.85 14.71
C GLY A 297 -2.86 1.39 13.26
N VAL A 298 -2.31 2.20 12.35
CA VAL A 298 -2.07 1.85 10.94
C VAL A 298 -1.05 0.70 10.82
N TYR A 299 -1.18 -0.15 9.79
CA TYR A 299 -0.23 -1.24 9.54
C TYR A 299 1.07 -0.72 8.90
N ASP A 300 2.22 -1.05 9.47
CA ASP A 300 3.53 -0.87 8.85
C ASP A 300 4.12 -2.23 8.45
N TRP A 301 4.05 -2.54 7.16
CA TRP A 301 4.55 -3.80 6.58
C TRP A 301 6.06 -4.02 6.76
N ARG A 302 6.83 -2.97 7.09
CA ARG A 302 8.28 -3.05 7.38
C ARG A 302 8.56 -3.67 8.76
N LEU A 303 7.53 -3.71 9.61
CA LEU A 303 7.54 -4.34 10.93
C LEU A 303 6.85 -5.72 10.86
N PRO A 304 7.30 -6.71 11.65
CA PRO A 304 6.78 -8.08 11.57
C PRO A 304 5.44 -8.26 12.32
N GLY A 305 4.62 -7.21 12.47
CA GLY A 305 3.41 -7.23 13.30
C GLY A 305 2.22 -7.97 12.66
N ARG A 306 1.25 -8.38 13.50
CA ARG A 306 -0.06 -8.87 13.08
C ARG A 306 -0.76 -7.87 12.15
N LEU A 307 -1.49 -8.38 11.15
CA LEU A 307 -2.37 -7.59 10.28
C LEU A 307 -3.83 -7.84 10.67
N ASP A 308 -4.54 -6.79 11.06
CA ASP A 308 -5.87 -6.91 11.66
C ASP A 308 -7.01 -6.92 10.66
N ARG A 309 -7.84 -7.96 10.79
CA ARG A 309 -9.07 -8.17 10.00
C ARG A 309 -8.82 -8.05 8.51
N TRP A 310 -7.80 -8.76 8.03
CA TRP A 310 -7.24 -8.59 6.68
C TRP A 310 -8.33 -8.67 5.58
N LEU A 311 -9.27 -9.61 5.73
CA LEU A 311 -10.37 -9.84 4.80
C LEU A 311 -11.34 -8.66 4.79
N HIS A 312 -11.73 -8.18 5.97
CA HIS A 312 -12.61 -7.01 6.12
C HIS A 312 -11.94 -5.70 5.65
N SER A 313 -10.63 -5.54 5.89
CA SER A 313 -9.84 -4.44 5.32
C SER A 313 -9.84 -4.48 3.78
N SER A 314 -9.96 -5.65 3.18
CA SER A 314 -9.96 -5.83 1.72
C SER A 314 -11.34 -5.69 1.06
N LEU A 315 -12.45 -5.52 1.79
CA LEU A 315 -13.81 -5.56 1.20
C LEU A 315 -14.11 -4.45 0.18
N HIS A 316 -13.48 -3.28 0.33
CA HIS A 316 -13.77 -2.09 -0.48
C HIS A 316 -12.48 -1.43 -0.96
N PRO A 317 -11.73 -2.05 -1.88
CA PRO A 317 -10.49 -1.46 -2.40
C PRO A 317 -10.76 -0.19 -3.19
N ASN A 318 -9.80 0.73 -3.11
CA ASN A 318 -9.80 1.99 -3.85
C ASN A 318 -9.22 1.82 -5.28
N PHE A 319 -9.53 0.66 -5.87
CA PHE A 319 -9.30 0.28 -7.26
C PHE A 319 -10.34 -0.77 -7.65
N GLY A 320 -10.68 -0.84 -8.94
CA GLY A 320 -11.75 -1.71 -9.45
C GLY A 320 -11.68 -1.88 -10.96
N LEU A 321 -12.76 -2.40 -11.54
CA LEU A 321 -12.82 -2.71 -12.98
C LEU A 321 -12.51 -1.48 -13.84
N SER A 322 -13.01 -0.31 -13.45
CA SER A 322 -12.80 0.94 -14.19
C SER A 322 -11.43 1.62 -13.96
N GLY A 323 -10.56 1.11 -13.07
CA GLY A 323 -9.28 1.75 -12.70
C GLY A 323 -9.20 2.14 -11.22
N LEU A 324 -8.48 3.24 -10.92
CA LEU A 324 -8.29 3.76 -9.56
C LEU A 324 -9.50 4.54 -9.06
N ARG A 325 -9.64 4.68 -7.74
CA ARG A 325 -10.84 5.21 -7.07
C ARG A 325 -10.45 6.04 -5.85
N ASP A 326 -11.42 6.78 -5.31
CA ASP A 326 -11.33 7.46 -4.00
C ASP A 326 -10.18 8.48 -3.90
N PHE A 327 -10.21 9.42 -4.86
CA PHE A 327 -9.16 10.39 -5.13
C PHE A 327 -8.85 11.35 -3.95
N GLU A 328 -9.66 11.34 -2.87
CA GLU A 328 -9.35 12.03 -1.61
C GLU A 328 -8.05 11.53 -0.96
N HIS A 329 -7.64 10.29 -1.26
CA HIS A 329 -6.45 9.64 -0.73
C HIS A 329 -5.20 9.78 -1.60
N LEU A 330 -5.25 10.60 -2.66
CA LEU A 330 -4.05 10.98 -3.40
C LEU A 330 -3.26 12.08 -2.68
N VAL A 331 -1.94 11.98 -2.73
CA VAL A 331 -1.00 13.00 -2.25
C VAL A 331 0.15 13.20 -3.23
N ALA A 332 0.64 14.43 -3.31
CA ALA A 332 1.87 14.75 -4.03
C ALA A 332 3.09 14.43 -3.17
N LEU A 333 4.11 13.82 -3.78
CA LEU A 333 5.41 13.60 -3.17
C LEU A 333 6.18 14.93 -3.10
N GLY A 334 6.37 15.45 -1.88
CA GLY A 334 7.24 16.60 -1.63
C GLY A 334 8.73 16.26 -1.73
N ASP A 335 9.59 17.24 -1.45
CA ASP A 335 11.05 17.14 -1.68
C ASP A 335 11.79 16.07 -0.85
N ARG A 336 11.12 15.42 0.11
CA ARG A 336 11.66 14.30 0.91
C ARG A 336 11.06 12.97 0.49
N THR A 337 11.82 12.17 -0.24
CA THR A 337 11.45 10.82 -0.69
C THR A 337 11.33 9.77 0.41
N GLY A 338 11.63 10.10 1.69
CA GLY A 338 11.68 9.13 2.80
C GLY A 338 10.37 8.39 3.11
N THR A 339 9.22 8.89 2.65
CA THR A 339 7.93 8.17 2.74
C THR A 339 7.65 7.24 1.56
N LEU A 340 8.36 7.41 0.44
CA LEU A 340 8.13 6.70 -0.82
C LEU A 340 8.27 5.18 -0.66
N TYR A 341 9.37 4.73 -0.04
CA TYR A 341 9.59 3.29 0.23
C TYR A 341 8.38 2.66 0.92
N ARG A 342 7.87 3.28 2.00
CA ARG A 342 6.68 2.80 2.73
C ARG A 342 5.45 2.79 1.81
N ARG A 343 5.15 3.90 1.14
CA ARG A 343 3.93 4.08 0.32
C ARG A 343 3.85 3.14 -0.89
N LEU A 344 4.97 2.88 -1.56
CA LEU A 344 5.05 1.86 -2.63
C LEU A 344 4.72 0.46 -2.08
N GLY A 345 5.18 0.14 -0.86
CA GLY A 345 4.83 -1.11 -0.20
C GLY A 345 3.37 -1.15 0.27
N ASP A 346 2.80 -0.03 0.72
CA ASP A 346 1.37 0.08 1.05
C ASP A 346 0.51 -0.26 -0.18
N HIS A 347 0.88 0.18 -1.39
CA HIS A 347 0.20 -0.20 -2.63
C HIS A 347 0.29 -1.72 -2.89
N LEU A 348 1.51 -2.27 -2.87
CA LEU A 348 1.78 -3.67 -3.23
C LEU A 348 1.14 -4.66 -2.24
N VAL A 349 1.27 -4.44 -0.93
CA VAL A 349 0.65 -5.29 0.07
C VAL A 349 -0.89 -5.25 -0.04
N SER A 350 -1.46 -4.09 -0.36
CA SER A 350 -2.90 -3.94 -0.62
C SER A 350 -3.35 -4.77 -1.83
N LEU A 351 -2.59 -4.73 -2.93
CA LEU A 351 -2.89 -5.50 -4.15
C LEU A 351 -2.82 -7.02 -3.89
N PHE A 352 -1.80 -7.50 -3.16
CA PHE A 352 -1.68 -8.92 -2.78
C PHE A 352 -2.81 -9.37 -1.85
N LEU A 353 -3.17 -8.57 -0.83
CA LEU A 353 -4.27 -8.89 0.08
C LEU A 353 -5.62 -8.96 -0.67
N VAL A 354 -5.85 -8.03 -1.59
CA VAL A 354 -7.06 -8.04 -2.43
C VAL A 354 -7.08 -9.24 -3.37
N ALA A 355 -5.94 -9.62 -3.95
CA ALA A 355 -5.80 -10.84 -4.75
C ALA A 355 -6.26 -12.09 -3.98
N GLY A 356 -5.74 -12.30 -2.76
CA GLY A 356 -6.20 -13.41 -1.92
C GLY A 356 -7.66 -13.28 -1.47
N SER A 357 -8.15 -12.06 -1.23
CA SER A 357 -9.55 -11.82 -0.87
C SER A 357 -10.53 -12.18 -2.01
N ALA A 358 -10.12 -12.05 -3.28
CA ALA A 358 -10.96 -12.37 -4.44
C ALA A 358 -11.29 -13.87 -4.55
N PHE A 359 -10.41 -14.74 -4.04
CA PHE A 359 -10.72 -16.16 -3.84
C PHE A 359 -11.55 -16.36 -2.57
N ARG A 360 -11.14 -15.72 -1.46
CA ARG A 360 -11.74 -15.88 -0.14
C ARG A 360 -13.21 -15.47 -0.06
N LEU A 361 -13.63 -14.48 -0.88
CA LEU A 361 -14.99 -13.94 -0.94
C LEU A 361 -15.88 -14.63 -1.98
N ARG A 362 -15.41 -15.69 -2.66
CA ARG A 362 -16.26 -16.53 -3.54
C ARG A 362 -17.41 -17.17 -2.76
N ASP A 363 -17.15 -17.53 -1.50
CA ASP A 363 -18.17 -17.88 -0.50
C ASP A 363 -17.98 -16.99 0.76
N PRO A 364 -18.73 -15.89 0.88
CA PRO A 364 -18.71 -15.03 2.06
C PRO A 364 -19.23 -15.69 3.34
N GLY A 365 -19.91 -16.84 3.26
CA GLY A 365 -20.44 -17.56 4.42
C GLY A 365 -19.39 -18.36 5.18
N LEU A 366 -18.28 -18.73 4.53
CA LEU A 366 -17.19 -19.51 5.13
C LEU A 366 -16.24 -18.65 5.97
N VAL A 367 -16.72 -17.89 6.95
CA VAL A 367 -15.88 -17.03 7.81
C VAL A 367 -16.12 -17.31 9.30
N GLY A 368 -15.03 -17.38 10.07
CA GLY A 368 -15.02 -17.63 11.51
C GLY A 368 -14.81 -19.10 11.85
N THR A 369 -15.75 -19.68 12.59
CA THR A 369 -15.73 -21.09 13.02
C THR A 369 -16.88 -21.87 12.40
N GLY A 370 -16.60 -23.08 11.94
CA GLY A 370 -17.61 -24.00 11.41
C GLY A 370 -18.53 -24.58 12.50
N PRO A 371 -19.57 -25.35 12.11
CA PRO A 371 -20.53 -25.94 13.04
C PRO A 371 -19.95 -26.91 14.07
N ASP A 372 -18.75 -27.43 13.81
CA ASP A 372 -17.98 -28.33 14.68
C ASP A 372 -16.97 -27.57 15.59
N GLY A 373 -16.99 -26.24 15.58
CA GLY A 373 -16.08 -25.37 16.32
C GLY A 373 -14.68 -25.25 15.72
N ARG A 374 -14.39 -25.88 14.57
CA ARG A 374 -13.08 -25.73 13.89
C ARG A 374 -13.01 -24.39 13.15
N PRO A 375 -11.81 -23.82 12.92
CA PRO A 375 -11.63 -22.71 11.99
C PRO A 375 -12.24 -23.00 10.61
N ALA A 376 -12.91 -22.02 10.01
CA ALA A 376 -13.40 -22.13 8.64
C ALA A 376 -12.23 -22.38 7.67
N ASP A 377 -12.37 -23.36 6.77
CA ASP A 377 -11.37 -23.74 5.78
C ASP A 377 -11.89 -23.51 4.35
N ALA A 378 -11.49 -22.38 3.80
CA ALA A 378 -11.82 -21.89 2.47
C ALA A 378 -10.69 -22.13 1.46
N ARG A 379 -9.66 -22.94 1.78
CA ARG A 379 -8.51 -23.18 0.87
C ARG A 379 -8.93 -23.73 -0.49
N HIS A 380 -10.00 -24.52 -0.52
CA HIS A 380 -10.59 -25.07 -1.75
C HIS A 380 -11.19 -24.01 -2.70
N LEU A 381 -11.40 -22.77 -2.24
CA LEU A 381 -11.83 -21.65 -3.09
C LEU A 381 -10.67 -21.05 -3.91
N PHE A 382 -9.43 -21.33 -3.50
CA PHE A 382 -8.22 -20.78 -4.11
C PHE A 382 -7.73 -21.66 -5.26
N ASP A 383 -7.35 -21.00 -6.35
CA ASP A 383 -6.58 -21.59 -7.43
C ASP A 383 -5.13 -21.10 -7.24
N GLU A 384 -4.24 -21.98 -6.78
CA GLU A 384 -2.86 -21.62 -6.45
C GLU A 384 -2.05 -21.20 -7.68
N ASP A 385 -2.28 -21.82 -8.83
CA ASP A 385 -1.58 -21.52 -10.08
C ASP A 385 -2.03 -20.15 -10.63
N LEU A 386 -3.33 -19.86 -10.60
CA LEU A 386 -3.85 -18.53 -10.93
C LEU A 386 -3.35 -17.46 -9.94
N LEU A 387 -3.34 -17.74 -8.63
CA LEU A 387 -2.82 -16.81 -7.63
C LEU A 387 -1.31 -16.56 -7.82
N THR A 388 -0.53 -17.59 -8.15
CA THR A 388 0.89 -17.49 -8.53
C THR A 388 1.08 -16.53 -9.70
N GLY A 389 0.28 -16.69 -10.76
CA GLY A 389 0.27 -15.80 -11.91
C GLY A 389 -0.09 -14.35 -11.55
N ILE A 390 -1.15 -14.16 -10.75
CA ILE A 390 -1.59 -12.83 -10.28
C ILE A 390 -0.50 -12.13 -9.46
N VAL A 391 0.10 -12.82 -8.49
CA VAL A 391 1.16 -12.28 -7.62
C VAL A 391 2.37 -11.83 -8.44
N GLY A 392 2.84 -12.67 -9.38
CA GLY A 392 3.93 -12.31 -10.28
C GLY A 392 3.56 -11.12 -11.17
N ARG A 393 2.34 -11.11 -11.72
CA ARG A 393 1.83 -10.04 -12.58
C ARG A 393 1.70 -8.70 -11.87
N ILE A 394 1.27 -8.69 -10.60
CA ILE A 394 1.19 -7.46 -9.78
C ILE A 394 2.58 -6.80 -9.69
N HIS A 395 3.63 -7.55 -9.36
CA HIS A 395 5.00 -7.00 -9.33
C HIS A 395 5.43 -6.47 -10.70
N VAL A 396 5.31 -7.29 -11.75
CA VAL A 396 5.78 -6.92 -13.10
C VAL A 396 5.10 -5.64 -13.59
N ARG A 397 3.79 -5.54 -13.42
CA ARG A 397 3.01 -4.38 -13.87
C ARG A 397 3.22 -3.14 -13.01
N TYR A 398 3.37 -3.30 -11.69
CA TYR A 398 3.74 -2.18 -10.81
C TYR A 398 5.12 -1.61 -11.17
N PHE A 399 6.10 -2.50 -11.39
CA PHE A 399 7.44 -2.12 -11.85
C PHE A 399 7.37 -1.37 -13.18
N GLU A 400 6.64 -1.91 -14.17
CA GLU A 400 6.50 -1.32 -15.50
C GLU A 400 5.94 0.11 -15.43
N GLY A 401 4.88 0.33 -14.64
CA GLY A 401 4.31 1.65 -14.41
C GLY A 401 5.30 2.60 -13.71
N PHE A 402 5.94 2.16 -12.62
CA PHE A 402 6.81 3.02 -11.80
C PHE A 402 8.15 3.35 -12.45
N VAL A 403 8.78 2.36 -13.08
CA VAL A 403 10.08 2.51 -13.74
C VAL A 403 9.91 3.14 -15.12
N GLY A 404 8.84 2.79 -15.83
CA GLY A 404 8.60 3.17 -17.23
C GLY A 404 9.18 2.18 -18.26
N GLU A 405 9.57 0.98 -17.81
CA GLU A 405 10.24 -0.04 -18.64
C GLU A 405 9.67 -1.44 -18.35
N ALA A 406 9.41 -2.20 -19.41
CA ALA A 406 8.93 -3.58 -19.31
C ALA A 406 10.07 -4.59 -19.06
N GLY A 407 9.72 -5.87 -18.84
CA GLY A 407 10.72 -6.94 -18.66
C GLY A 407 11.24 -7.12 -17.23
N ALA A 408 10.49 -6.62 -16.24
CA ALA A 408 10.78 -6.79 -14.83
C ALA A 408 10.98 -8.28 -14.46
N ARG A 409 12.08 -8.61 -13.78
CA ARG A 409 12.21 -9.89 -13.08
C ARG A 409 11.55 -9.80 -11.71
N VAL A 410 10.83 -10.85 -11.31
CA VAL A 410 10.26 -10.93 -9.96
C VAL A 410 11.38 -11.24 -8.95
N PRO A 411 11.57 -10.45 -7.88
CA PRO A 411 12.71 -10.60 -6.96
C PRO A 411 12.45 -11.59 -5.82
N PHE A 412 11.35 -12.35 -5.89
CA PHE A 412 10.90 -13.36 -4.93
C PHE A 412 10.23 -14.51 -5.69
N ASP A 413 9.94 -15.63 -5.01
CA ASP A 413 9.22 -16.76 -5.58
C ASP A 413 7.69 -16.51 -5.50
N PRO A 414 6.98 -16.33 -6.63
CA PRO A 414 5.54 -16.07 -6.60
C PRO A 414 4.72 -17.28 -6.18
N ARG A 415 5.23 -18.50 -6.43
CA ARG A 415 4.52 -19.75 -6.11
C ARG A 415 4.57 -20.02 -4.62
N GLU A 416 5.73 -19.85 -4.01
CA GLU A 416 5.86 -19.97 -2.56
C GLU A 416 5.01 -18.91 -1.84
N LEU A 417 4.96 -17.67 -2.33
CA LEU A 417 4.05 -16.66 -1.77
C LEU A 417 2.58 -17.06 -1.94
N ALA A 418 2.16 -17.51 -3.13
CA ALA A 418 0.80 -17.95 -3.37
C ALA A 418 0.40 -19.13 -2.46
N ARG A 419 1.24 -20.17 -2.35
CA ARG A 419 1.04 -21.30 -1.44
C ARG A 419 0.86 -20.85 0.02
N ARG A 420 1.75 -19.99 0.52
CA ARG A 420 1.65 -19.44 1.89
C ARG A 420 0.42 -18.54 2.06
N MET A 421 0.03 -17.77 1.05
CA MET A 421 -1.23 -17.02 1.04
C MET A 421 -2.44 -17.96 1.13
N VAL A 422 -2.52 -19.04 0.35
CA VAL A 422 -3.59 -20.04 0.47
C VAL A 422 -3.61 -20.63 1.88
N GLU A 423 -2.45 -20.99 2.42
CA GLU A 423 -2.35 -21.58 3.76
C GLU A 423 -2.84 -20.64 4.88
N GLU A 424 -2.44 -19.36 4.88
CA GLU A 424 -2.73 -18.41 5.97
C GLU A 424 -4.02 -17.59 5.77
N MET A 425 -4.42 -17.32 4.53
CA MET A 425 -5.63 -16.56 4.21
C MET A 425 -6.84 -17.49 4.00
N GLY A 426 -6.61 -18.74 3.64
CA GLY A 426 -7.65 -19.75 3.43
C GLY A 426 -8.16 -20.43 4.70
N VAL A 427 -7.52 -20.24 5.87
CA VAL A 427 -7.98 -20.85 7.13
C VAL A 427 -8.01 -19.83 8.26
N ASP A 428 -9.16 -19.71 8.92
CA ASP A 428 -9.42 -18.68 9.94
C ASP A 428 -8.80 -19.02 11.32
N ARG A 429 -7.49 -19.33 11.35
CA ARG A 429 -6.75 -19.75 12.57
C ARG A 429 -6.69 -18.68 13.67
N HIS A 430 -6.81 -17.42 13.30
CA HIS A 430 -6.59 -16.29 14.18
C HIS A 430 -7.81 -15.38 14.17
N MET A 431 -8.71 -15.59 15.13
CA MET A 431 -9.97 -14.84 15.21
C MET A 431 -10.03 -13.82 16.35
N ALA A 432 -9.10 -13.85 17.31
CA ALA A 432 -9.21 -13.11 18.56
C ALA A 432 -8.56 -11.70 18.56
N GLU A 433 -9.31 -10.70 19.02
CA GLU A 433 -8.81 -9.47 19.66
C GLU A 433 -9.00 -9.59 21.19
N LEU A 434 -8.12 -8.96 21.97
CA LEU A 434 -8.30 -8.81 23.43
C LEU A 434 -8.53 -7.32 23.75
N LEU A 435 -9.66 -7.03 24.40
CA LEU A 435 -9.93 -5.73 25.03
C LEU A 435 -9.36 -5.76 26.46
N ARG A 436 -8.19 -5.15 26.65
CA ARG A 436 -7.49 -5.20 27.94
C ARG A 436 -8.17 -4.38 29.02
N VAL A 437 -8.01 -4.76 30.29
CA VAL A 437 -8.43 -3.95 31.45
C VAL A 437 -7.99 -2.50 31.30
N ASP A 438 -6.72 -2.26 30.94
CA ASP A 438 -6.19 -0.91 30.72
C ASP A 438 -6.97 -0.12 29.64
N ASP A 439 -7.44 -0.77 28.58
CA ASP A 439 -8.22 -0.12 27.51
C ASP A 439 -9.65 0.21 27.99
N GLN A 440 -10.16 -0.54 28.97
CA GLN A 440 -11.51 -0.39 29.54
C GLN A 440 -11.62 0.79 30.52
N GLU A 441 -10.51 1.24 31.12
CA GLU A 441 -10.50 2.36 32.07
C GLU A 441 -11.10 3.64 31.48
N ALA A 442 -10.79 3.91 30.20
CA ALA A 442 -11.22 5.10 29.48
C ALA A 442 -12.71 5.12 29.05
N MET A 443 -13.46 4.02 29.20
CA MET A 443 -14.70 3.83 28.43
C MET A 443 -15.99 4.34 29.08
N THR A 444 -16.14 4.24 30.41
CA THR A 444 -17.46 4.14 31.11
C THR A 444 -18.23 2.85 30.78
N ASP A 445 -19.19 2.48 31.63
CA ASP A 445 -19.86 1.16 31.56
C ASP A 445 -20.82 1.04 30.37
N ALA A 446 -21.48 2.15 29.98
CA ALA A 446 -22.36 2.17 28.81
C ALA A 446 -21.58 1.95 27.51
N ALA A 447 -20.50 2.70 27.30
CA ALA A 447 -19.68 2.54 26.09
C ALA A 447 -18.89 1.22 26.09
N PHE A 448 -18.60 0.63 27.26
CA PHE A 448 -18.06 -0.72 27.35
C PHE A 448 -19.06 -1.77 26.82
N VAL A 449 -20.32 -1.75 27.27
CA VAL A 449 -21.36 -2.66 26.77
C VAL A 449 -21.66 -2.42 25.28
N GLU A 450 -21.74 -1.16 24.85
CA GLU A 450 -21.90 -0.78 23.43
C GLU A 450 -20.73 -1.31 22.58
N PHE A 451 -19.49 -1.14 23.05
CA PHE A 451 -18.31 -1.65 22.35
C PHE A 451 -18.32 -3.18 22.23
N LEU A 452 -18.64 -3.91 23.30
CA LEU A 452 -18.72 -5.37 23.27
C LEU A 452 -19.78 -5.86 22.28
N THR A 453 -20.98 -5.28 22.34
CA THR A 453 -22.10 -5.62 21.44
C THR A 453 -21.84 -5.26 19.98
N GLY A 454 -21.26 -4.08 19.73
CA GLY A 454 -20.79 -3.66 18.40
C GLY A 454 -19.64 -4.50 17.83
N ARG A 455 -19.08 -5.43 18.63
CA ARG A 455 -18.08 -6.42 18.22
C ARG A 455 -18.62 -7.85 18.18
N GLY A 456 -19.94 -8.03 18.17
CA GLY A 456 -20.61 -9.31 17.98
C GLY A 456 -20.89 -10.10 19.26
N LEU A 457 -20.56 -9.57 20.44
CA LEU A 457 -20.91 -10.20 21.70
C LEU A 457 -22.44 -10.05 21.93
N PRO A 458 -23.20 -11.13 22.23
CA PRO A 458 -24.65 -11.01 22.44
C PRO A 458 -24.98 -10.02 23.57
N PRO A 459 -26.02 -9.17 23.45
CA PRO A 459 -26.33 -8.14 24.47
C PRO A 459 -26.49 -8.70 25.89
N ALA A 460 -27.13 -9.86 26.03
CA ALA A 460 -27.29 -10.54 27.31
C ALA A 460 -25.98 -11.11 27.89
N ALA A 461 -24.96 -11.36 27.06
CA ALA A 461 -23.62 -11.75 27.49
C ALA A 461 -22.77 -10.52 27.85
N ALA A 462 -22.80 -9.48 27.01
CA ALA A 462 -22.12 -8.21 27.27
C ALA A 462 -22.56 -7.56 28.59
N ALA A 463 -23.87 -7.54 28.88
CA ALA A 463 -24.42 -7.00 30.12
C ALA A 463 -24.05 -7.79 31.39
N ARG A 464 -23.46 -8.98 31.27
CA ARG A 464 -22.97 -9.78 32.41
C ARG A 464 -21.49 -9.54 32.73
N LEU A 465 -20.73 -8.97 31.78
CA LEU A 465 -19.33 -8.63 31.98
C LEU A 465 -19.21 -7.29 32.71
N ARG A 466 -18.22 -7.16 33.59
CA ARG A 466 -17.93 -5.89 34.29
C ARG A 466 -16.65 -5.26 33.76
N ARG A 467 -16.75 -3.97 33.46
CA ARG A 467 -15.62 -3.13 33.05
C ARG A 467 -14.53 -3.16 34.14
N GLY A 468 -13.29 -3.34 33.73
CA GLY A 468 -12.11 -3.38 34.61
C GLY A 468 -11.93 -4.69 35.40
N GLN A 469 -12.80 -5.69 35.27
CA GLN A 469 -12.68 -6.94 36.02
C GLN A 469 -11.66 -7.93 35.41
N ALA A 470 -11.61 -8.00 34.08
CA ALA A 470 -10.73 -8.89 33.33
C ALA A 470 -10.59 -8.42 31.88
N ASP A 471 -9.56 -8.91 31.19
CA ASP A 471 -9.46 -8.80 29.73
C ASP A 471 -10.62 -9.55 29.07
N VAL A 472 -11.19 -8.99 28.00
CA VAL A 472 -12.29 -9.63 27.25
C VAL A 472 -11.82 -10.05 25.87
N GLU A 473 -11.89 -11.36 25.59
CA GLU A 473 -11.62 -11.91 24.25
C GLU A 473 -12.82 -11.66 23.33
N LEU A 474 -12.55 -11.20 22.12
CA LEU A 474 -13.53 -10.84 21.11
C LEU A 474 -13.23 -11.55 19.80
N VAL A 475 -14.23 -12.20 19.21
CA VAL A 475 -14.13 -12.89 17.92
C VAL A 475 -14.33 -11.88 16.79
N THR A 476 -13.23 -11.47 16.17
CA THR A 476 -13.16 -10.26 15.33
C THR A 476 -12.44 -10.41 14.00
N GLY A 477 -11.75 -11.54 13.81
CA GLY A 477 -10.92 -11.83 12.63
C GLY A 477 -11.68 -12.11 11.33
N PRO A 478 -11.04 -12.74 10.33
CA PRO A 478 -9.69 -13.33 10.41
C PRO A 478 -8.54 -12.31 10.44
N HIS A 479 -7.53 -12.58 11.27
CA HIS A 479 -6.27 -11.85 11.37
C HIS A 479 -5.13 -12.65 10.69
N LEU A 480 -4.08 -11.98 10.23
CA LEU A 480 -2.81 -12.64 9.86
C LEU A 480 -1.85 -12.52 11.04
N GLY A 481 -1.69 -13.61 11.80
CA GLY A 481 -1.02 -13.67 13.10
C GLY A 481 -1.96 -13.61 14.31
N ALA A 482 -1.54 -14.20 15.43
CA ALA A 482 -2.25 -14.17 16.71
C ALA A 482 -2.02 -12.85 17.49
N PHE A 483 -2.84 -12.56 18.50
CA PHE A 483 -2.67 -11.36 19.34
C PHE A 483 -1.27 -11.28 19.96
N ASN A 484 -0.70 -10.07 20.01
CA ASN A 484 0.70 -9.76 20.39
C ASN A 484 1.81 -10.53 19.63
N ASN A 485 1.48 -11.35 18.63
CA ASN A 485 2.44 -12.13 17.87
C ASN A 485 2.80 -11.46 16.54
N ARG A 486 3.75 -12.07 15.85
CA ARG A 486 4.10 -11.70 14.47
C ARG A 486 2.99 -12.08 13.50
N THR A 487 3.00 -11.48 12.31
CA THR A 487 2.18 -11.98 11.18
C THR A 487 2.46 -13.47 10.95
N SER A 488 1.41 -14.25 10.66
CA SER A 488 1.55 -15.66 10.26
C SER A 488 2.02 -15.80 8.79
N LEU A 489 1.99 -14.71 8.03
CA LEU A 489 2.41 -14.62 6.63
C LEU A 489 3.56 -13.59 6.47
N PRO A 490 4.78 -13.85 7.01
CA PRO A 490 5.93 -12.97 6.83
C PRO A 490 6.39 -12.87 5.36
N GLU A 491 6.12 -13.88 4.54
CA GLU A 491 6.49 -13.97 3.12
C GLU A 491 5.85 -12.83 2.32
N LEU A 492 4.65 -12.38 2.70
CA LEU A 492 3.97 -11.23 2.10
C LEU A 492 4.73 -9.91 2.33
N ASN A 493 5.25 -9.70 3.54
CA ASN A 493 6.04 -8.51 3.87
C ASN A 493 7.41 -8.56 3.16
N GLU A 494 8.00 -9.75 3.07
CA GLU A 494 9.25 -9.97 2.34
C GLU A 494 9.13 -9.75 0.83
N ALA A 495 8.08 -10.29 0.20
CA ALA A 495 7.80 -10.08 -1.22
C ALA A 495 7.51 -8.61 -1.52
N THR A 496 6.74 -7.94 -0.66
CA THR A 496 6.52 -6.48 -0.72
C THR A 496 7.85 -5.73 -0.67
N ALA A 497 8.70 -6.02 0.32
CA ALA A 497 10.01 -5.37 0.49
C ALA A 497 10.91 -5.55 -0.75
N ALA A 498 11.01 -6.78 -1.25
CA ALA A 498 11.81 -7.12 -2.42
C ALA A 498 11.31 -6.41 -3.69
N SER A 499 9.99 -6.36 -3.88
CA SER A 499 9.32 -5.69 -5.01
C SER A 499 9.61 -4.20 -5.03
N VAL A 500 9.39 -3.50 -3.90
CA VAL A 500 9.66 -2.07 -3.75
C VAL A 500 11.13 -1.77 -4.02
N ALA A 501 12.04 -2.54 -3.43
CA ALA A 501 13.48 -2.35 -3.60
C ALA A 501 13.92 -2.54 -5.06
N ALA A 502 13.39 -3.54 -5.77
CA ALA A 502 13.66 -3.73 -7.19
C ALA A 502 13.18 -2.53 -8.04
N CYS A 503 12.00 -2.01 -7.77
CA CYS A 503 11.46 -0.81 -8.44
C CYS A 503 12.34 0.43 -8.20
N LEU A 504 12.73 0.69 -6.94
CA LEU A 504 13.58 1.84 -6.59
C LEU A 504 14.98 1.75 -7.19
N ALA A 505 15.61 0.58 -7.13
CA ALA A 505 16.94 0.36 -7.72
C ALA A 505 16.95 0.53 -9.25
N ALA A 506 15.89 0.06 -9.93
CA ALA A 506 15.74 0.24 -11.37
C ALA A 506 15.47 1.71 -11.74
N ARG A 507 14.57 2.40 -11.03
CA ARG A 507 14.28 3.82 -11.27
C ARG A 507 15.52 4.70 -11.04
N HIS A 508 16.30 4.44 -9.99
CA HIS A 508 17.57 5.12 -9.75
C HIS A 508 18.55 4.95 -10.92
N HIS A 509 18.65 3.73 -11.47
CA HIS A 509 19.51 3.48 -12.64
C HIS A 509 19.04 4.26 -13.89
N ALA A 510 17.73 4.24 -14.17
CA ALA A 510 17.14 4.94 -15.32
C ALA A 510 17.33 6.46 -15.22
N SER A 511 17.18 7.05 -14.02
CA SER A 511 17.47 8.47 -13.77
C SER A 511 18.97 8.79 -13.89
N GLY A 512 19.84 7.98 -13.31
CA GLY A 512 21.30 8.19 -13.36
C GLY A 512 21.88 8.12 -14.77
N GLY A 513 21.31 7.30 -15.66
CA GLY A 513 21.72 7.23 -17.07
C GLY A 513 21.35 8.46 -17.91
N ARG A 514 20.38 9.29 -17.47
CA ARG A 514 19.94 10.50 -18.18
C ARG A 514 20.63 11.78 -17.71
N GLY A 515 21.44 11.72 -16.64
CA GLY A 515 22.17 12.87 -16.09
C GLY A 515 23.46 13.26 -16.83
N ALA A 516 23.81 12.55 -17.91
CA ALA A 516 25.01 12.79 -18.71
C ALA A 516 24.67 13.25 -20.14
N ALA A 517 23.81 14.26 -20.27
CA ALA A 517 23.82 15.10 -21.46
C ALA A 517 25.11 15.95 -21.44
N PRO A 518 25.88 16.03 -22.53
CA PRO A 518 27.06 16.91 -22.56
C PRO A 518 26.60 18.37 -22.45
N ASP A 519 27.33 19.13 -21.64
CA ASP A 519 27.24 20.59 -21.61
C ASP A 519 27.37 21.11 -23.06
N PRO A 520 26.49 22.01 -23.55
CA PRO A 520 26.65 22.61 -24.87
C PRO A 520 27.90 23.51 -24.85
N ALA A 521 29.01 22.93 -25.28
CA ALA A 521 30.33 23.52 -25.16
C ALA A 521 30.42 24.88 -25.88
N GLY A 522 30.99 25.86 -25.18
CA GLY A 522 31.78 26.97 -25.73
C GLY A 522 31.13 27.79 -26.83
N GLY A 523 30.58 28.96 -26.47
CA GLY A 523 30.26 29.98 -27.47
C GLY A 523 31.53 30.55 -28.12
N ASP A 524 31.70 30.30 -29.42
CA ASP A 524 32.64 31.06 -30.25
C ASP A 524 32.07 32.45 -30.53
N HIS A 525 32.61 33.46 -29.84
CA HIS A 525 32.49 34.86 -30.24
C HIS A 525 33.79 35.31 -30.90
N PRO A 526 33.78 35.73 -32.19
CA PRO A 526 34.98 36.21 -32.85
C PRO A 526 35.44 37.54 -32.24
N PRO A 527 36.76 37.81 -32.20
CA PRO A 527 37.29 38.99 -31.54
C PRO A 527 36.91 40.28 -32.30
N ARG A 528 36.50 41.30 -31.55
CA ARG A 528 36.44 42.67 -32.07
C ARG A 528 37.84 43.27 -32.04
N THR A 529 38.37 43.58 -33.22
CA THR A 529 39.53 44.47 -33.42
C THR A 529 39.20 45.91 -33.01
N PRO A 530 40.23 46.73 -32.72
CA PRO A 530 40.12 47.88 -31.79
C PRO A 530 39.35 49.10 -32.32
#